data_AF-A0A954U7K9-F1
#
_entry.id   AF-A0A954U7K9-F1
#
_cell.length_a   1.000
_cell.length_b   1.000
_cell.length_c   1.000
_cell.angle_alpha   90.00
_cell.angle_beta   90.00
_cell.angle_gamma   90.00
#
_symmetry.space_group_name_H-M   'P 1'
#
loop_
_entity.id
_entity.type
_entity.pdbx_description
1 polymer ?
#
loop_
_entity_poly.entity_id
_entity_poly.type
_entity_poly.pdbx_seq_one_letter_code
_entity_poly.pdbx_strand_id
1 'polypeptide(L)'
;MSEAPIEHTASLSVEAELEAFVAAYEAALAHGAAELEHYLPPTEHPRHVEIAAELVRVDLEWRSSRNEVFSLDSYRSLAPAAFDDADARAAMAFEEYRLRRANGEAVERTDYEQRFRIDVKAWPSLELGATRNDATEDSLKQRAERLRWPSAGESLCGFELLEELGRGAFGRVFLARQPELADRPVALKATARRSAEPQRMARLRHTNIMPIYSLHTA
;
A
#
# COMPACT_ATOMS: atom_id res chain seq x y z
N MET A 1 21.43 13.83 32.98
CA MET A 1 21.47 14.42 31.62
C MET A 1 21.97 13.34 30.68
N SER A 2 21.07 12.72 29.93
CA SER A 2 21.40 11.80 28.84
C SER A 2 20.17 11.77 27.93
N GLU A 3 20.08 12.74 27.03
CA GLU A 3 19.17 12.69 25.89
C GLU A 3 19.82 11.84 24.80
N ALA A 4 19.09 10.85 24.31
CA ALA A 4 19.35 10.22 23.02
C ALA A 4 18.25 10.69 22.05
N PRO A 5 18.62 11.26 20.89
CA PRO A 5 17.74 11.14 19.73
C PRO A 5 18.56 10.99 18.44
N ILE A 6 18.69 9.77 17.88
CA ILE A 6 19.27 9.59 16.53
C ILE A 6 18.46 8.65 15.61
N GLU A 7 17.52 7.83 16.11
CA GLU A 7 16.86 6.84 15.24
C GLU A 7 15.78 7.42 14.30
N HIS A 8 15.09 8.51 14.69
CA HIS A 8 13.99 9.07 13.89
C HIS A 8 14.41 9.78 12.59
N THR A 9 15.60 10.38 12.54
CA THR A 9 16.04 11.18 11.38
C THR A 9 16.44 10.30 10.19
N ALA A 10 17.01 9.12 10.45
CA ALA A 10 17.43 8.18 9.41
C ALA A 10 16.23 7.50 8.71
N SER A 11 15.17 7.16 9.44
CA SER A 11 13.94 6.59 8.84
C SER A 11 13.25 7.59 7.91
N LEU A 12 13.22 8.88 8.28
CA LEU A 12 12.66 9.95 7.44
C LEU A 12 13.46 10.16 6.15
N SER A 13 14.80 10.07 6.19
CA SER A 13 15.62 10.17 4.98
C SER A 13 15.45 8.98 4.03
N VAL A 14 15.23 7.79 4.59
CA VAL A 14 15.00 6.56 3.82
C VAL A 14 13.63 6.63 3.15
N GLU A 15 12.58 7.01 3.87
CA GLU A 15 11.23 7.17 3.30
C GLU A 15 11.17 8.23 2.19
N ALA A 16 11.88 9.35 2.38
CA ALA A 16 11.97 10.40 1.38
C ALA A 16 12.62 9.91 0.07
N GLU A 17 13.53 8.94 0.13
CA GLU A 17 14.20 8.40 -1.05
C GLU A 17 13.25 7.55 -1.91
N LEU A 18 12.48 6.64 -1.29
CA LEU A 18 11.45 5.88 -2.02
C LEU A 18 10.42 6.80 -2.66
N GLU A 19 9.95 7.79 -1.90
CA GLU A 19 9.00 8.80 -2.38
C GLU A 19 9.58 9.57 -3.57
N ALA A 20 10.88 9.90 -3.57
CA ALA A 20 11.51 10.61 -4.67
C ALA A 20 11.51 9.81 -5.98
N PHE A 21 11.81 8.51 -5.93
CA PHE A 21 11.76 7.64 -7.12
C PHE A 21 10.33 7.49 -7.65
N VAL A 22 9.37 7.23 -6.77
CA VAL A 22 7.96 7.11 -7.14
C VAL A 22 7.44 8.41 -7.74
N ALA A 23 7.67 9.54 -7.07
CA ALA A 23 7.22 10.85 -7.53
C ALA A 23 7.85 11.24 -8.88
N ALA A 24 9.13 10.92 -9.10
CA ALA A 24 9.79 11.18 -10.38
C ALA A 24 9.13 10.37 -11.51
N TYR A 25 8.81 9.10 -11.25
CA TYR A 25 8.16 8.25 -12.25
C TYR A 25 6.73 8.69 -12.55
N GLU A 26 5.93 8.99 -11.52
CA GLU A 26 4.57 9.51 -11.69
C GLU A 26 4.53 10.85 -12.43
N ALA A 27 5.48 11.74 -12.12
CA ALA A 27 5.61 12.99 -12.83
C ALA A 27 5.87 12.75 -14.32
N ALA A 28 6.72 11.77 -14.67
CA ALA A 28 6.95 11.41 -16.07
C ALA A 28 5.68 10.86 -16.73
N LEU A 29 4.97 9.95 -16.04
CA LEU A 29 3.70 9.37 -16.50
C LEU A 29 2.60 10.42 -16.71
N ALA A 30 2.60 11.50 -15.93
CA ALA A 30 1.66 12.61 -16.09
C ALA A 30 1.90 13.42 -17.38
N HIS A 31 3.13 13.40 -17.92
CA HIS A 31 3.49 14.09 -19.16
C HIS A 31 3.41 13.18 -20.40
N GLY A 32 3.17 11.88 -20.23
CA GLY A 32 3.05 10.92 -21.33
C GLY A 32 3.47 9.50 -20.91
N ALA A 33 3.59 8.59 -21.87
CA ALA A 33 4.16 7.28 -21.59
C ALA A 33 5.64 7.43 -21.19
N ALA A 34 6.02 6.83 -20.06
CA ALA A 34 7.39 6.77 -19.58
C ALA A 34 7.83 5.31 -19.49
N GLU A 35 9.06 5.02 -19.86
CA GLU A 35 9.62 3.67 -19.76
C GLU A 35 10.19 3.45 -18.35
N LEU A 36 9.58 2.51 -17.61
CA LEU A 36 9.93 2.19 -16.22
C LEU A 36 11.43 1.95 -16.00
N GLU A 37 12.13 1.37 -16.98
CA GLU A 37 13.57 1.08 -16.90
C GLU A 37 14.44 2.31 -16.61
N HIS A 38 14.01 3.49 -17.08
CA HIS A 38 14.74 4.74 -16.87
C HIS A 38 14.64 5.30 -15.44
N TYR A 39 13.72 4.74 -14.65
CA TYR A 39 13.42 5.20 -13.29
C TYR A 39 13.77 4.16 -12.24
N LEU A 40 14.20 2.96 -12.65
CA LEU A 40 14.73 1.97 -11.73
C LEU A 40 16.06 2.46 -11.12
N PRO A 41 16.26 2.28 -9.81
CA PRO A 41 17.55 2.55 -9.21
C PRO A 41 18.61 1.55 -9.71
N PRO A 42 19.91 1.83 -9.51
CA PRO A 42 20.97 0.84 -9.77
C PRO A 42 20.75 -0.47 -9.00
N THR A 43 21.18 -1.60 -9.55
CA THR A 43 21.01 -2.93 -8.93
C THR A 43 21.67 -3.05 -7.56
N GLU A 44 22.72 -2.28 -7.31
CA GLU A 44 23.45 -2.22 -6.04
C GLU A 44 22.77 -1.31 -5.01
N HIS A 45 21.71 -0.60 -5.39
CA HIS A 45 21.00 0.30 -4.49
C HIS A 45 20.42 -0.49 -3.30
N PRO A 46 20.64 -0.06 -2.05
CA PRO A 46 20.20 -0.81 -0.85
C PRO A 46 18.72 -1.15 -0.82
N ARG A 47 17.89 -0.34 -1.49
CA ARG A 47 16.43 -0.49 -1.60
C ARG A 47 15.94 -0.81 -3.00
N HIS A 48 16.82 -1.32 -3.87
CA HIS A 48 16.48 -1.63 -5.25
C HIS A 48 15.19 -2.46 -5.37
N VAL A 49 15.07 -3.54 -4.58
CA VAL A 49 13.90 -4.43 -4.58
C VAL A 49 12.60 -3.69 -4.23
N GLU A 50 12.64 -2.89 -3.17
CA GLU A 50 11.46 -2.17 -2.67
C GLU A 50 11.01 -1.09 -3.66
N ILE A 51 11.95 -0.28 -4.15
CA ILE A 51 11.68 0.78 -5.13
C ILE A 51 11.15 0.16 -6.42
N ALA A 52 11.80 -0.88 -6.95
CA ALA A 52 11.36 -1.56 -8.16
C ALA A 52 9.94 -2.13 -8.03
N ALA A 53 9.62 -2.75 -6.89
CA ALA A 53 8.29 -3.29 -6.63
C ALA A 53 7.20 -2.20 -6.57
N GLU A 54 7.50 -1.05 -5.95
CA GLU A 54 6.57 0.10 -5.94
C GLU A 54 6.40 0.70 -7.33
N LEU A 55 7.47 0.90 -8.10
CA LEU A 55 7.40 1.43 -9.47
C LEU A 55 6.60 0.51 -10.40
N VAL A 56 6.78 -0.81 -10.30
CA VAL A 56 5.97 -1.79 -11.07
C VAL A 56 4.49 -1.66 -10.71
N ARG A 57 4.16 -1.52 -9.41
CA ARG A 57 2.77 -1.36 -8.98
C ARG A 57 2.16 -0.06 -9.50
N VAL A 58 2.91 1.05 -9.46
CA VAL A 58 2.49 2.33 -10.04
C VAL A 58 2.25 2.22 -11.54
N ASP A 59 3.13 1.52 -12.28
CA ASP A 59 2.96 1.33 -13.71
C ASP A 59 1.71 0.48 -14.05
N LEU A 60 1.49 -0.60 -13.30
CA LEU A 60 0.28 -1.44 -13.44
C LEU A 60 -1.00 -0.62 -13.22
N GLU A 61 -1.04 0.20 -12.17
CA GLU A 61 -2.17 1.07 -11.87
C GLU A 61 -2.39 2.11 -12.97
N TRP A 62 -1.31 2.75 -13.45
CA TRP A 62 -1.38 3.72 -14.54
C TRP A 62 -1.94 3.11 -15.82
N ARG A 63 -1.42 1.95 -16.26
CA ARG A 63 -1.92 1.23 -17.45
C ARG A 63 -3.37 0.80 -17.30
N SER A 64 -3.74 0.29 -16.12
CA SER A 64 -5.11 -0.10 -15.82
C SER A 64 -6.08 1.09 -15.93
N SER A 65 -5.72 2.26 -15.38
CA SER A 65 -6.53 3.49 -15.45
C SER A 65 -6.80 3.98 -16.88
N ARG A 66 -5.93 3.61 -17.81
CA ARG A 66 -6.01 3.93 -19.24
C ARG A 66 -6.63 2.79 -20.07
N ASN A 67 -7.09 1.74 -19.40
CA ASN A 67 -7.65 0.54 -20.01
C ASN A 67 -6.67 -0.13 -21.02
N GLU A 68 -5.37 0.04 -20.78
CA GLU A 68 -4.30 -0.59 -21.55
C GLU A 68 -4.09 -2.04 -21.09
N VAL A 69 -3.55 -2.89 -21.97
CA VAL A 69 -3.19 -4.26 -21.59
C VAL A 69 -1.96 -4.22 -20.67
N PHE A 70 -2.10 -4.78 -19.48
CA PHE A 70 -1.00 -4.93 -18.52
C PHE A 70 -0.85 -6.39 -18.10
N SER A 71 0.39 -6.78 -17.82
CA SER A 71 0.71 -8.11 -17.28
C SER A 71 1.90 -8.01 -16.35
N LEU A 72 1.81 -8.57 -15.15
CA LEU A 72 2.95 -8.55 -14.23
C LEU A 72 4.17 -9.31 -14.81
N ASP A 73 3.97 -10.36 -15.62
CA ASP A 73 5.10 -11.07 -16.24
C ASP A 73 5.97 -10.18 -17.15
N SER A 74 5.40 -9.11 -17.72
CA SER A 74 6.15 -8.19 -18.59
C SER A 74 7.28 -7.47 -17.86
N TYR A 75 7.26 -7.42 -16.53
CA TYR A 75 8.28 -6.76 -15.71
C TYR A 75 9.38 -7.69 -15.23
N ARG A 76 9.30 -9.00 -15.52
CA ARG A 76 10.27 -10.00 -15.01
C ARG A 76 11.70 -9.72 -15.46
N SER A 77 11.88 -9.25 -16.70
CA SER A 77 13.20 -8.86 -17.21
C SER A 77 13.67 -7.50 -16.70
N LEU A 78 12.75 -6.61 -16.33
CA LEU A 78 13.05 -5.25 -15.88
C LEU A 78 13.42 -5.20 -14.40
N ALA A 79 12.72 -5.97 -13.56
CA ALA A 79 12.89 -5.95 -12.12
C ALA A 79 13.19 -7.35 -11.52
N PRO A 80 14.18 -8.11 -12.05
CA PRO A 80 14.40 -9.51 -11.66
C PRO A 80 14.58 -9.69 -10.13
N ALA A 81 15.31 -8.79 -9.48
CA ALA A 81 15.50 -8.82 -8.03
C ALA A 81 14.18 -8.71 -7.23
N ALA A 82 13.20 -7.95 -7.73
CA ALA A 82 11.87 -7.85 -7.11
C ALA A 82 11.02 -9.12 -7.33
N PHE A 83 11.29 -9.87 -8.39
CA PHE A 83 10.70 -11.19 -8.60
C PHE A 83 11.38 -12.29 -7.79
N ASP A 84 12.63 -12.13 -7.37
CA ASP A 84 13.31 -13.10 -6.51
C ASP A 84 12.86 -12.96 -5.04
N ASP A 85 12.61 -11.73 -4.59
CA ASP A 85 12.06 -11.46 -3.27
C ASP A 85 10.58 -11.89 -3.15
N ALA A 86 10.27 -12.70 -2.13
CA ALA A 86 8.94 -13.29 -1.98
C ALA A 86 7.87 -12.25 -1.59
N ASP A 87 8.22 -11.26 -0.77
CA ASP A 87 7.29 -10.26 -0.27
C ASP A 87 6.96 -9.19 -1.31
N ALA A 88 7.97 -8.78 -2.09
CA ALA A 88 7.84 -7.90 -3.24
C ALA A 88 7.02 -8.58 -4.34
N ARG A 89 7.36 -9.82 -4.69
CA ARG A 89 6.61 -10.61 -5.69
C ARG A 89 5.15 -10.78 -5.30
N ALA A 90 4.86 -11.09 -4.04
CA ALA A 90 3.49 -11.21 -3.56
C ALA A 90 2.72 -9.88 -3.60
N ALA A 91 3.37 -8.76 -3.28
CA ALA A 91 2.76 -7.43 -3.35
C ALA A 91 2.41 -7.04 -4.78
N MET A 92 3.34 -7.20 -5.72
CA MET A 92 3.11 -6.90 -7.13
C MET A 92 2.02 -7.79 -7.74
N ALA A 93 2.01 -9.09 -7.41
CA ALA A 93 1.00 -10.02 -7.88
C ALA A 93 -0.40 -9.69 -7.34
N PHE A 94 -0.48 -9.27 -6.08
CA PHE A 94 -1.75 -8.83 -5.49
C PHE A 94 -2.29 -7.56 -6.18
N GLU A 95 -1.40 -6.65 -6.58
CA GLU A 95 -1.74 -5.46 -7.36
C GLU A 95 -2.43 -5.81 -8.67
N GLU A 96 -1.82 -6.68 -9.48
CA GLU A 96 -2.39 -7.12 -10.76
C GLU A 96 -3.75 -7.81 -10.55
N TYR A 97 -3.86 -8.73 -9.57
CA TYR A 97 -5.11 -9.40 -9.25
C TYR A 97 -6.23 -8.41 -8.91
N ARG A 98 -5.94 -7.43 -8.05
CA ARG A 98 -6.87 -6.37 -7.66
C ARG A 98 -7.33 -5.56 -8.87
N LEU A 99 -6.40 -5.11 -9.71
CA LEU A 99 -6.69 -4.24 -10.85
C LEU A 99 -7.54 -4.96 -11.89
N ARG A 100 -7.23 -6.23 -12.19
CA ARG A 100 -8.02 -7.05 -13.11
C ARG A 100 -9.44 -7.32 -12.60
N ARG A 101 -9.60 -7.65 -11.31
CA ARG A 101 -10.94 -7.83 -10.71
C ARG A 101 -11.75 -6.52 -10.72
N ALA A 102 -11.10 -5.37 -10.48
CA ALA A 102 -11.74 -4.05 -10.57
C ALA A 102 -12.19 -3.72 -12.01
N ASN A 103 -11.46 -4.18 -13.02
CA ASN A 103 -11.84 -4.08 -14.44
C ASN A 103 -12.89 -5.12 -14.86
N GLY A 104 -13.39 -5.94 -13.93
CA GLY A 104 -14.41 -6.96 -14.22
C GLY A 104 -13.84 -8.23 -14.88
N GLU A 105 -12.53 -8.44 -14.87
CA GLU A 105 -11.94 -9.68 -15.34
C GLU A 105 -12.12 -10.81 -14.32
N ALA A 106 -12.54 -11.98 -14.78
CA ALA A 106 -12.70 -13.18 -13.98
C ALA A 106 -11.34 -13.89 -13.74
N VAL A 107 -10.43 -13.24 -13.02
CA VAL A 107 -9.14 -13.84 -12.62
C VAL A 107 -9.26 -14.58 -11.29
N GLU A 108 -8.61 -15.75 -11.19
CA GLU A 108 -8.62 -16.59 -9.99
C GLU A 108 -7.33 -16.43 -9.17
N ARG A 109 -7.42 -16.52 -7.84
CA ARG A 109 -6.22 -16.41 -6.99
C ARG A 109 -5.25 -17.57 -7.19
N THR A 110 -5.77 -18.76 -7.45
CA THR A 110 -4.99 -19.97 -7.68
C THR A 110 -4.07 -19.81 -8.89
N ASP A 111 -4.47 -19.01 -9.88
CA ASP A 111 -3.63 -18.71 -11.04
C ASP A 111 -2.36 -17.96 -10.61
N TYR A 112 -2.49 -17.01 -9.69
CA TYR A 112 -1.36 -16.25 -9.15
C TYR A 112 -0.49 -17.09 -8.22
N GLU A 113 -1.09 -17.95 -7.40
CA GLU A 113 -0.35 -18.91 -6.56
C GLU A 113 0.58 -19.78 -7.41
N GLN A 114 0.06 -20.33 -8.51
CA GLN A 114 0.84 -21.19 -9.41
C GLN A 114 1.87 -20.39 -10.22
N ARG A 115 1.45 -19.28 -10.84
CA ARG A 115 2.27 -18.47 -11.74
C ARG A 115 3.42 -17.76 -11.03
N PHE A 116 3.18 -17.26 -9.83
CA PHE A 116 4.18 -16.48 -9.06
C PHE A 116 4.75 -17.23 -7.86
N ARG A 117 4.27 -18.45 -7.54
CA ARG A 117 4.72 -19.23 -6.37
C ARG A 117 4.66 -18.39 -5.09
N ILE A 118 3.49 -17.86 -4.81
CA ILE A 118 3.21 -16.98 -3.67
C ILE A 118 2.04 -17.52 -2.85
N ASP A 119 2.04 -17.25 -1.55
CA ASP A 119 0.90 -17.59 -0.71
C ASP A 119 -0.23 -16.56 -0.92
N VAL A 120 -1.29 -17.00 -1.58
CA VAL A 120 -2.50 -16.20 -1.84
C VAL A 120 -3.59 -16.37 -0.77
N LYS A 121 -3.38 -17.21 0.26
CA LYS A 121 -4.36 -17.45 1.32
C LYS A 121 -4.70 -16.16 2.07
N ALA A 122 -3.74 -15.23 2.10
CA ALA A 122 -3.86 -13.91 2.67
C ALA A 122 -4.69 -12.93 1.80
N TRP A 123 -5.00 -13.24 0.55
CA TRP A 123 -5.62 -12.26 -0.33
C TRP A 123 -7.13 -12.12 -0.04
N PRO A 124 -7.67 -10.89 0.01
CA PRO A 124 -9.09 -10.64 0.24
C PRO A 124 -9.97 -11.20 -0.89
N SER A 125 -11.21 -11.57 -0.55
CA SER A 125 -12.26 -11.95 -1.52
C SER A 125 -12.79 -10.71 -2.20
N LEU A 126 -12.24 -10.46 -3.38
CA LEU A 126 -12.70 -9.45 -4.32
C LEU A 126 -13.74 -10.14 -5.21
N GLU A 127 -14.95 -10.32 -4.70
CA GLU A 127 -16.09 -10.84 -5.48
C GLU A 127 -16.41 -9.86 -6.63
N LEU A 128 -16.63 -10.40 -7.84
CA LEU A 128 -17.04 -9.61 -9.01
C LEU A 128 -18.48 -9.13 -8.78
N GLY A 129 -18.66 -7.85 -8.49
CA GLY A 129 -19.99 -7.20 -8.49
C GLY A 129 -20.76 -7.18 -7.16
N ALA A 130 -20.15 -7.50 -6.02
CA ALA A 130 -20.86 -7.42 -4.73
C ALA A 130 -20.75 -6.01 -4.12
N THR A 131 -21.90 -5.33 -4.08
CA THR A 131 -22.18 -4.25 -3.15
C THR A 131 -21.79 -4.63 -1.72
N ARG A 132 -21.06 -3.71 -1.06
CA ARG A 132 -20.93 -3.47 0.40
C ARG A 132 -21.60 -4.52 1.34
N ASN A 133 -20.79 -5.16 2.17
CA ASN A 133 -21.12 -6.02 3.35
C ASN A 133 -21.65 -7.42 2.96
N ASP A 134 -20.94 -8.54 3.16
CA ASP A 134 -20.84 -9.21 4.46
C ASP A 134 -19.79 -10.37 4.52
N ALA A 135 -19.00 -10.60 3.46
CA ALA A 135 -18.09 -11.77 3.39
C ALA A 135 -16.61 -11.47 3.75
N THR A 136 -16.34 -10.27 4.28
CA THR A 136 -14.99 -9.72 4.49
C THR A 136 -14.35 -10.11 5.84
N GLU A 137 -15.10 -10.64 6.81
CA GLU A 137 -14.62 -10.75 8.19
C GLU A 137 -13.59 -11.87 8.43
N ASP A 138 -13.81 -13.08 7.92
CA ASP A 138 -13.07 -14.26 8.38
C ASP A 138 -11.63 -14.34 7.86
N SER A 139 -11.38 -14.01 6.59
CA SER A 139 -10.02 -14.02 6.05
C SER A 139 -9.18 -12.83 6.55
N LEU A 140 -9.84 -11.70 6.87
CA LEU A 140 -9.18 -10.55 7.50
C LEU A 140 -8.89 -10.80 8.99
N LYS A 141 -9.73 -11.59 9.71
CA LYS A 141 -9.42 -12.10 11.06
C LYS A 141 -8.13 -12.91 11.03
N GLN A 142 -7.98 -13.85 10.11
CA GLN A 142 -6.82 -14.77 10.10
C GLN A 142 -5.47 -14.11 9.77
N ARG A 143 -5.43 -13.09 8.89
CA ARG A 143 -4.23 -12.24 8.72
C ARG A 143 -4.00 -11.33 9.91
N ALA A 144 -5.07 -10.85 10.51
CA ALA A 144 -4.99 -9.98 11.66
C ALA A 144 -4.71 -10.69 12.98
N GLU A 145 -4.68 -12.01 12.99
CA GLU A 145 -4.15 -12.80 14.10
C GLU A 145 -2.63 -12.98 13.98
N ARG A 146 -2.07 -12.89 12.77
CA ARG A 146 -0.61 -13.00 12.54
C ARG A 146 0.15 -11.70 12.75
N LEU A 147 -0.44 -10.55 12.40
CA LEU A 147 -0.01 -9.24 12.91
C LEU A 147 -0.88 -8.90 14.11
N ARG A 148 -0.31 -8.50 15.26
CA ARG A 148 -1.14 -7.89 16.30
C ARG A 148 -1.68 -6.55 15.79
N TRP A 149 -2.90 -6.56 15.28
CA TRP A 149 -3.59 -5.31 14.99
C TRP A 149 -4.04 -4.67 16.29
N PRO A 150 -4.01 -3.34 16.35
CA PRO A 150 -4.49 -2.63 17.50
C PRO A 150 -6.00 -2.79 17.62
N SER A 151 -6.47 -2.82 18.86
CA SER A 151 -7.88 -2.98 19.20
C SER A 151 -8.48 -1.66 19.69
N ALA A 152 -9.81 -1.52 19.61
CA ALA A 152 -10.51 -0.45 20.30
C ALA A 152 -10.16 -0.50 21.81
N GLY A 153 -9.89 0.66 22.40
CA GLY A 153 -9.39 0.82 23.76
C GLY A 153 -7.86 0.90 23.88
N GLU A 154 -7.11 0.58 22.82
CA GLU A 154 -5.66 0.72 22.81
C GLU A 154 -5.22 2.11 22.33
N SER A 155 -3.99 2.47 22.67
CA SER A 155 -3.32 3.66 22.12
C SER A 155 -2.38 3.26 21.00
N LEU A 156 -2.45 3.99 19.88
CA LEU A 156 -1.55 3.81 18.73
C LEU A 156 -1.00 5.17 18.31
N CYS A 157 0.33 5.33 18.33
CA CYS A 157 1.00 6.58 17.93
C CYS A 157 0.42 7.86 18.56
N GLY A 158 0.03 7.80 19.84
CA GLY A 158 -0.58 8.94 20.55
C GLY A 158 -2.08 9.17 20.26
N PHE A 159 -2.73 8.28 19.51
CA PHE A 159 -4.18 8.27 19.32
C PHE A 159 -4.83 7.21 20.18
N GLU A 160 -5.94 7.56 20.83
CA GLU A 160 -6.78 6.60 21.57
C GLU A 160 -7.82 6.02 20.63
N LEU A 161 -7.76 4.71 20.37
CA LEU A 161 -8.72 4.05 19.48
C LEU A 161 -10.03 3.84 20.25
N LEU A 162 -11.13 4.41 19.76
CA LEU A 162 -12.43 4.28 20.40
C LEU A 162 -13.22 3.09 19.87
N GLU A 163 -13.33 2.97 18.55
CA GLU A 163 -14.06 1.90 17.87
C GLU A 163 -13.56 1.67 16.44
N GLU A 164 -13.75 0.47 15.90
CA GLU A 164 -13.45 0.16 14.49
C GLU A 164 -14.61 0.65 13.61
N LEU A 165 -14.34 1.60 12.71
CA LEU A 165 -15.32 2.14 11.76
C LEU A 165 -15.42 1.30 10.49
N GLY A 166 -14.34 0.59 10.14
CA GLY A 166 -14.35 -0.26 8.96
C GLY A 166 -13.03 -0.97 8.71
N ARG A 167 -13.11 -2.05 7.93
CA ARG A 167 -11.98 -2.90 7.57
C ARG A 167 -11.96 -3.14 6.07
N GLY A 168 -10.77 -3.06 5.47
CA GLY A 168 -10.60 -3.34 4.04
C GLY A 168 -9.23 -3.91 3.70
N ALA A 169 -9.02 -4.16 2.41
CA ALA A 169 -7.78 -4.72 1.88
C ALA A 169 -6.52 -3.90 2.23
N PHE A 170 -6.68 -2.60 2.45
CA PHE A 170 -5.61 -1.65 2.73
C PHE A 170 -5.36 -1.39 4.21
N GLY A 171 -6.16 -1.98 5.12
CA GLY A 171 -6.02 -1.74 6.55
C GLY A 171 -7.33 -1.65 7.32
N ARG A 172 -7.25 -1.16 8.55
CA ARG A 172 -8.38 -0.92 9.46
C ARG A 172 -8.54 0.57 9.70
N VAL A 173 -9.78 1.04 9.75
CA VAL A 173 -10.13 2.43 10.06
C VAL A 173 -10.81 2.45 11.41
N PHE A 174 -10.30 3.28 12.31
CA PHE A 174 -10.83 3.47 13.66
C PHE A 174 -11.34 4.90 13.82
N LEU A 175 -12.38 5.06 14.63
CA LEU A 175 -12.64 6.33 15.28
C LEU A 175 -11.61 6.43 16.40
N ALA A 176 -10.86 7.52 16.45
CA ALA A 176 -9.87 7.74 17.47
C ALA A 176 -9.97 9.16 18.05
N ARG A 177 -9.49 9.34 19.27
CA ARG A 177 -9.24 10.68 19.83
C ARG A 177 -7.79 11.03 19.67
N GLN A 178 -7.52 12.31 19.45
CA GLN A 178 -6.18 12.87 19.50
C GLN A 178 -6.05 13.76 20.74
N PRO A 179 -5.59 13.23 21.89
CA PRO A 179 -5.58 13.98 23.16
C PRO A 179 -4.77 15.27 23.08
N GLU A 180 -3.64 15.24 22.38
CA GLU A 180 -2.76 16.40 22.20
C GLU A 180 -3.37 17.54 21.37
N LEU A 181 -4.51 17.29 20.71
CA LEU A 181 -5.25 18.26 19.89
C LEU A 181 -6.70 18.37 20.36
N ALA A 182 -6.87 18.73 21.63
CA ALA A 182 -8.16 19.01 22.27
C ALA A 182 -9.16 17.85 22.18
N ASP A 183 -8.68 16.60 22.33
CA ASP A 183 -9.48 15.38 22.28
C ASP A 183 -10.34 15.23 21.02
N ARG A 184 -9.91 15.85 19.92
CA ARG A 184 -10.70 15.89 18.69
C ARG A 184 -10.93 14.47 18.14
N PRO A 185 -12.14 14.16 17.64
CA PRO A 185 -12.40 12.91 16.97
C PRO A 185 -11.76 12.91 15.57
N VAL A 186 -11.09 11.81 15.22
CA VAL A 186 -10.47 11.60 13.91
C VAL A 186 -10.75 10.18 13.40
N ALA A 187 -10.74 10.01 12.08
CA ALA A 187 -10.66 8.69 11.48
C ALA A 187 -9.18 8.32 11.30
N LEU A 188 -8.73 7.24 11.94
CA LEU A 188 -7.35 6.73 11.86
C LEU A 188 -7.32 5.45 11.02
N LYS A 189 -6.65 5.48 9.86
CA LYS A 189 -6.42 4.28 9.04
C LYS A 189 -5.06 3.66 9.38
N ALA A 190 -5.08 2.48 9.99
CA ALA A 190 -3.90 1.67 10.25
C ALA A 190 -3.66 0.70 9.08
N THR A 191 -2.44 0.66 8.54
CA THR A 191 -2.07 -0.21 7.41
C THR A 191 -0.90 -1.12 7.81
N ALA A 192 -0.88 -2.36 7.32
CA ALA A 192 0.17 -3.35 7.65
C ALA A 192 1.44 -3.19 6.80
N ARG A 193 1.32 -2.50 5.67
CA ARG A 193 2.43 -2.11 4.81
C ARG A 193 2.39 -0.60 4.65
N ARG A 194 3.59 0.00 4.60
CA ARG A 194 3.75 1.41 4.27
C ARG A 194 3.37 1.59 2.79
N SER A 195 2.62 2.65 2.48
CA SER A 195 2.34 3.06 1.10
C SER A 195 2.58 4.56 0.97
N ALA A 196 2.99 5.01 -0.22
CA ALA A 196 3.15 6.44 -0.56
C ALA A 196 1.80 7.17 -0.78
N GLU A 197 0.68 6.49 -0.57
CA GLU A 197 -0.68 6.98 -0.85
C GLU A 197 -1.11 8.14 0.08
N PRO A 198 -0.81 8.14 1.41
CA PRO A 198 -1.22 9.21 2.31
C PRO A 198 -0.55 10.56 2.01
N GLN A 199 0.72 10.58 1.60
CA GLN A 199 1.46 11.81 1.26
C GLN A 199 0.86 12.49 0.02
N ARG A 200 0.43 11.71 -0.98
CA ARG A 200 -0.25 12.19 -2.18
C ARG A 200 -1.63 12.77 -1.86
N MET A 201 -2.44 12.04 -1.08
CA MET A 201 -3.76 12.51 -0.69
C MET A 201 -3.74 13.73 0.25
N ALA A 202 -2.70 13.88 1.09
CA ALA A 202 -2.56 15.03 1.98
C ALA A 202 -2.44 16.37 1.24
N ARG A 203 -2.03 16.36 -0.03
CA ARG A 203 -1.93 17.56 -0.88
C ARG A 203 -3.25 17.95 -1.55
N LEU A 204 -4.24 17.06 -1.58
CA LEU A 204 -5.53 17.32 -2.20
C LEU A 204 -6.40 18.17 -1.26
N ARG A 205 -6.72 19.39 -1.70
CA ARG A 205 -7.68 20.27 -1.03
C ARG A 205 -8.91 20.44 -1.89
N HIS A 206 -9.93 19.64 -1.61
CA HIS A 206 -11.21 19.74 -2.31
C HIS A 206 -12.36 19.47 -1.31
N THR A 207 -13.49 20.14 -1.48
CA THR A 207 -14.65 20.05 -0.56
C THR A 207 -15.16 18.63 -0.35
N ASN A 208 -14.97 17.75 -1.35
CA ASN A 208 -15.41 16.36 -1.32
C ASN A 208 -14.29 15.36 -0.97
N ILE A 209 -13.12 15.84 -0.54
CA ILE A 209 -11.99 14.99 -0.14
C ILE A 209 -11.66 15.30 1.32
N MET A 210 -11.74 14.28 2.18
CA MET A 210 -11.36 14.44 3.58
C MET A 210 -9.85 14.67 3.69
N PRO A 211 -9.40 15.75 4.35
CA PRO A 211 -7.99 16.06 4.47
C PRO A 211 -7.29 15.06 5.40
N ILE A 212 -6.06 14.69 5.05
CA ILE A 212 -5.19 13.91 5.91
C ILE A 212 -4.48 14.86 6.86
N TYR A 213 -4.66 14.66 8.17
CA TYR A 213 -4.10 15.56 9.18
C TYR A 213 -2.68 15.19 9.61
N SER A 214 -2.31 13.91 9.58
CA SER A 214 -1.00 13.43 10.02
C SER A 214 -0.77 11.99 9.57
N LEU A 215 0.50 11.63 9.34
CA LEU A 215 0.95 10.26 9.11
C LEU A 215 1.92 9.88 10.22
N HIS A 216 1.79 8.67 10.76
CA HIS A 216 2.60 8.17 11.88
C HIS A 216 3.09 6.76 11.57
N THR A 217 4.24 6.40 12.14
CA THR A 217 4.72 5.01 12.11
C THR A 217 4.90 4.50 13.54
N ALA A 218 4.42 3.28 13.79
CA ALA A 218 4.57 2.55 15.05
C ALA A 218 5.75 1.58 14.98
#